data_AF-A0AAW2FM51-F1
#
_entry.id   AF-A0AAW2FM51-F1
#
_cell.length_a   1.000
_cell.length_b   1.000
_cell.length_c   1.000
_cell.angle_alpha   90.00
_cell.angle_beta   90.00
_cell.angle_gamma   90.00
#
_symmetry.space_group_name_H-M   'P 1'
#
loop_
_entity.id
_entity.type
_entity.pdbx_description
1 polymer ?
#
loop_
_entity_poly.entity_id
_entity_poly.type
_entity_poly.pdbx_seq_one_letter_code
_entity_poly.pdbx_strand_id
1 'polypeptide(L)'
;MDLLLNVDNPDDFTNILYMALNVSVSGFKLLIMWLNYSSITTLIITLDEEPFKPLDPGELRIRQKIDKIIRSNTLRYSILIATSWTFMSFMSLLTDFRQRKLTYREWVPYDYSSYMLFCITYIHQFISTFYCASVNVACDTLICGFLMHVYCQIEILEHRLKKILDNQSILRSCIRHHNNIFESVIFFNNNVTDVHTCNFVFFGHLVKQRKFLYCRFAYLVNAKFSQIIGLQFIISTLIICSNLYQLSQSSLNTDSIGLIGFTCCMLTEIFIYCWFGHKIKSKSVQLADSVFQIKWPIMSNNVKRSLLIIMKRTITPIEFTTAHIISLNLDSFVTLLKTSYSAYSLLVRIKEK
;
A
#
# COMPACT_ATOMS: atom_id res chain seq x y z
N MET A 1 10.89 -25.67 -14.73
CA MET A 1 11.41 -27.01 -15.10
C MET A 1 12.76 -27.28 -14.47
N ASP A 2 13.71 -26.33 -14.47
CA ASP A 2 15.04 -26.54 -13.85
C ASP A 2 14.97 -26.95 -12.37
N LEU A 3 14.07 -26.34 -11.59
CA LEU A 3 13.83 -26.66 -10.18
C LEU A 3 13.31 -28.09 -9.93
N LEU A 4 12.73 -28.73 -10.95
CA LEU A 4 12.20 -30.10 -10.89
C LEU A 4 13.16 -31.15 -11.46
N LEU A 5 14.16 -30.73 -12.25
CA LEU A 5 14.99 -31.65 -13.05
C LEU A 5 16.49 -31.62 -12.70
N ASN A 6 16.99 -30.57 -12.04
CA ASN A 6 18.44 -30.31 -12.00
C ASN A 6 18.93 -29.66 -10.68
N VAL A 7 18.40 -30.13 -9.54
CA VAL A 7 18.79 -29.65 -8.20
C VAL A 7 19.75 -30.64 -7.55
N ASP A 8 21.05 -30.43 -7.76
CA ASP A 8 22.10 -31.26 -7.15
C ASP A 8 22.67 -30.67 -5.85
N ASN A 9 22.47 -29.36 -5.59
CA ASN A 9 23.05 -28.64 -4.45
C ASN A 9 22.05 -27.64 -3.83
N PRO A 10 21.93 -27.52 -2.48
CA PRO A 10 21.07 -26.52 -1.80
C PRO A 10 21.29 -25.06 -2.23
N ASP A 11 22.50 -24.68 -2.62
CA ASP A 11 22.78 -23.30 -3.08
C ASP A 11 22.15 -23.04 -4.46
N ASP A 12 22.20 -24.02 -5.35
CA ASP A 12 21.56 -23.97 -6.67
C ASP A 12 20.04 -23.96 -6.55
N PHE A 13 19.48 -24.77 -5.64
CA PHE A 13 18.06 -24.75 -5.32
C PHE A 13 17.59 -23.35 -4.91
N THR A 14 18.32 -22.76 -3.96
CA THR A 14 17.97 -21.45 -3.42
C THR A 14 18.08 -20.37 -4.49
N ASN A 15 19.08 -20.49 -5.37
CA ASN A 15 19.29 -19.57 -6.48
C ASN A 15 18.18 -19.61 -7.55
N ILE A 16 17.72 -20.80 -7.91
CA ILE A 16 16.63 -20.96 -8.87
C ILE A 16 15.29 -20.54 -8.23
N LEU A 17 15.10 -20.86 -6.94
CA LEU A 17 13.89 -20.53 -6.19
C LEU A 17 13.68 -19.02 -6.07
N TYR A 18 14.72 -18.22 -5.75
CA TYR A 18 14.54 -16.78 -5.57
C TYR A 18 14.10 -16.07 -6.86
N MET A 19 14.71 -16.40 -8.01
CA MET A 19 14.34 -15.76 -9.28
C MET A 19 12.95 -16.20 -9.72
N ALA A 20 12.64 -17.49 -9.60
CA ALA A 20 11.33 -18.02 -9.95
C ALA A 20 10.24 -17.36 -9.10
N LEU A 21 10.46 -17.21 -7.79
CA LEU A 21 9.53 -16.54 -6.89
C LEU A 21 9.35 -15.06 -7.25
N ASN A 22 10.42 -14.30 -7.51
CA ASN A 22 10.32 -12.88 -7.89
C ASN A 22 9.59 -12.67 -9.24
N VAL A 23 9.87 -13.50 -10.24
CA VAL A 23 9.17 -13.43 -11.53
C VAL A 23 7.70 -13.81 -11.34
N SER A 24 7.40 -14.83 -10.53
CA SER A 24 6.02 -15.22 -10.22
C SER A 24 5.23 -14.10 -9.53
N VAL A 25 5.84 -13.36 -8.60
CA VAL A 25 5.25 -12.17 -7.96
C VAL A 25 4.91 -11.11 -9.00
N SER A 26 5.87 -10.80 -9.87
CA SER A 26 5.72 -9.77 -10.90
C SER A 26 4.58 -10.12 -11.86
N GLY A 27 4.52 -11.37 -12.31
CA GLY A 27 3.45 -11.90 -13.15
C GLY A 27 2.08 -11.88 -12.45
N PHE A 28 2.03 -12.24 -11.16
CA PHE A 28 0.81 -12.20 -10.37
C PHE A 28 0.30 -10.76 -10.14
N LYS A 29 1.19 -9.81 -9.85
CA LYS A 29 0.85 -8.38 -9.73
C LYS A 29 0.24 -7.88 -11.04
N LEU A 30 0.87 -8.16 -12.18
CA LEU A 30 0.33 -7.79 -13.50
C LEU A 30 -1.04 -8.39 -13.76
N LEU A 31 -1.22 -9.69 -13.48
CA LEU A 31 -2.48 -10.38 -13.69
C LEU A 31 -3.60 -9.72 -12.87
N ILE A 32 -3.39 -9.50 -11.58
CA ILE A 32 -4.41 -8.88 -10.72
C ILE A 32 -4.66 -7.43 -11.11
N MET A 33 -3.61 -6.68 -11.45
CA MET A 33 -3.72 -5.30 -11.93
C MET A 33 -4.55 -5.21 -13.21
N TRP A 34 -4.32 -6.14 -14.14
CA TRP A 34 -5.07 -6.23 -15.38
C TRP A 34 -6.53 -6.62 -15.15
N LEU A 35 -6.80 -7.65 -14.34
CA LEU A 35 -8.15 -8.07 -13.99
C LEU A 35 -8.95 -6.97 -13.28
N ASN A 36 -8.29 -6.15 -12.46
CA ASN A 36 -8.92 -5.05 -11.73
C ASN A 36 -8.85 -3.70 -12.44
N TYR A 37 -8.36 -3.63 -13.68
CA TYR A 37 -8.13 -2.37 -14.40
C TYR A 37 -9.37 -1.45 -14.37
N SER A 38 -10.55 -1.98 -14.71
CA SER A 38 -11.81 -1.20 -14.67
C SER A 38 -12.14 -0.68 -13.26
N SER A 39 -11.91 -1.49 -12.22
CA SER A 39 -12.12 -1.08 -10.84
C SER A 39 -11.12 0.01 -10.41
N ILE A 40 -9.87 -0.07 -10.86
CA ILE A 40 -8.83 0.91 -10.58
C ILE A 40 -9.16 2.25 -11.24
N THR A 41 -9.58 2.23 -12.51
CA THR A 41 -10.06 3.43 -13.21
C THR A 41 -11.25 4.04 -12.48
N THR A 42 -12.20 3.23 -12.02
CA THR A 42 -13.34 3.70 -11.23
C THR A 42 -12.89 4.33 -9.91
N LEU A 43 -11.92 3.74 -9.21
CA LEU A 43 -11.34 4.30 -7.98
C LEU A 43 -10.67 5.66 -8.22
N ILE A 44 -9.97 5.83 -9.34
CA ILE A 44 -9.32 7.09 -9.71
C ILE A 44 -10.38 8.15 -10.02
N ILE A 45 -11.38 7.83 -10.86
CA ILE A 45 -12.48 8.75 -11.19
C ILE A 45 -13.22 9.19 -9.92
N THR A 46 -13.48 8.24 -9.01
CA THR A 46 -14.14 8.52 -7.73
C THR A 46 -13.39 9.54 -6.88
N LEU A 47 -12.04 9.64 -6.99
CA LEU A 47 -11.24 10.62 -6.24
C LEU A 47 -11.37 12.06 -6.77
N ASP A 48 -11.82 12.22 -8.02
CA ASP A 48 -11.97 13.53 -8.68
C ASP A 48 -13.44 14.00 -8.70
N GLU A 49 -14.37 13.11 -8.43
CA GLU A 49 -15.80 13.39 -8.29
C GLU A 49 -16.20 13.83 -6.87
N GLU A 50 -17.35 14.50 -6.75
CA GLU A 50 -17.94 14.76 -5.44
C GLU A 50 -18.39 13.44 -4.79
N PRO A 51 -18.14 13.21 -3.48
CA PRO A 51 -17.73 14.20 -2.47
C PRO A 51 -16.23 14.18 -2.11
N PHE A 52 -15.39 13.46 -2.86
CA PHE A 52 -13.95 13.30 -2.60
C PHE A 52 -13.09 14.44 -3.18
N LYS A 53 -13.64 15.17 -4.15
CA LYS A 53 -13.08 16.41 -4.69
C LYS A 53 -12.83 17.44 -3.58
N PRO A 54 -11.66 18.11 -3.55
CA PRO A 54 -11.41 19.23 -2.66
C PRO A 54 -12.24 20.46 -3.08
N LEU A 55 -12.94 21.06 -2.13
CA LEU A 55 -13.86 22.20 -2.37
C LEU A 55 -13.30 23.53 -1.85
N ASP A 56 -12.41 23.47 -0.85
CA ASP A 56 -11.85 24.64 -0.18
C ASP A 56 -10.33 24.75 -0.40
N PRO A 57 -9.73 25.95 -0.44
CA PRO A 57 -8.28 26.13 -0.51
C PRO A 57 -7.50 25.40 0.59
N GLY A 58 -8.06 25.24 1.80
CA GLY A 58 -7.50 24.41 2.86
C GLY A 58 -7.43 22.93 2.50
N GLU A 59 -8.50 22.39 1.89
CA GLU A 59 -8.55 21.00 1.41
C GLU A 59 -7.58 20.76 0.25
N LEU A 60 -7.45 21.75 -0.66
CA LEU A 60 -6.49 21.68 -1.76
C LEU A 60 -5.05 21.64 -1.23
N ARG A 61 -4.73 22.44 -0.22
CA ARG A 61 -3.40 22.42 0.44
C ARG A 61 -3.10 21.07 1.08
N ILE A 62 -4.09 20.42 1.71
CA ILE A 62 -3.94 19.08 2.28
C ILE A 62 -3.64 18.08 1.15
N ARG A 63 -4.46 18.03 0.09
CA ARG A 63 -4.24 17.12 -1.04
C ARG A 63 -2.88 17.33 -1.69
N GLN A 64 -2.51 18.57 -2.00
CA GLN A 64 -1.19 18.90 -2.58
C GLN A 64 -0.02 18.47 -1.68
N LYS A 65 -0.16 18.63 -0.35
CA LYS A 65 0.86 18.16 0.60
C LYS A 65 1.02 16.65 0.53
N ILE A 66 -0.09 15.90 0.48
CA ILE A 66 -0.06 14.45 0.36
C ILE A 66 0.48 14.01 -0.98
N ASP A 67 0.09 14.63 -2.09
CA ASP A 67 0.59 14.31 -3.42
C ASP A 67 2.11 14.53 -3.53
N LYS A 68 2.64 15.59 -2.89
CA LYS A 68 4.10 15.80 -2.77
C LYS A 68 4.78 14.68 -1.99
N ILE A 69 4.18 14.19 -0.91
CA ILE A 69 4.71 13.07 -0.13
C ILE A 69 4.68 11.78 -0.97
N ILE A 70 3.58 11.49 -1.66
CA ILE A 70 3.44 10.33 -2.56
C ILE A 70 4.53 10.39 -3.63
N ARG A 71 4.68 11.54 -4.32
CA ARG A 71 5.69 11.71 -5.38
C ARG A 71 7.11 11.57 -4.84
N SER A 72 7.43 12.19 -3.71
CA SER A 72 8.77 12.11 -3.09
C SER A 72 9.12 10.67 -2.68
N ASN A 73 8.18 9.96 -2.05
CA ASN A 73 8.38 8.57 -1.66
C ASN A 73 8.49 7.64 -2.87
N THR A 74 7.66 7.85 -3.89
CA THR A 74 7.70 7.10 -5.16
C THR A 74 9.04 7.27 -5.86
N LEU A 75 9.56 8.50 -5.94
CA LEU A 75 10.86 8.79 -6.52
C LEU A 75 12.00 8.12 -5.73
N ARG A 76 11.99 8.25 -4.39
CA ARG A 76 13.02 7.63 -3.53
C ARG A 76 13.03 6.11 -3.67
N TYR A 77 11.86 5.49 -3.67
CA TYR A 77 11.72 4.05 -3.84
C TYR A 77 12.16 3.59 -5.23
N SER A 78 11.77 4.31 -6.29
CA SER A 78 12.18 4.01 -7.66
C SER A 78 13.69 4.15 -7.84
N ILE A 79 14.30 5.19 -7.26
CA ILE A 79 15.77 5.39 -7.28
C ILE A 79 16.47 4.25 -6.55
N LEU A 80 15.99 3.85 -5.36
CA LEU A 80 16.56 2.73 -4.62
C LEU A 80 16.60 1.47 -5.47
N ILE A 81 15.46 1.05 -6.03
CA ILE A 81 15.36 -0.16 -6.86
C ILE A 81 16.22 -0.03 -8.14
N ALA A 82 16.19 1.12 -8.81
CA ALA A 82 16.99 1.35 -10.00
C ALA A 82 18.50 1.27 -9.69
N THR A 83 18.95 1.90 -8.61
CA THR A 83 20.37 1.86 -8.20
C THR A 83 20.81 0.42 -7.88
N SER A 84 20.01 -0.33 -7.11
CA SER A 84 20.30 -1.73 -6.79
C SER A 84 20.36 -2.61 -8.05
N TRP A 85 19.40 -2.46 -8.98
CA TRP A 85 19.42 -3.20 -10.25
C TRP A 85 20.62 -2.84 -11.11
N THR A 86 20.95 -1.54 -11.26
CA THR A 86 22.12 -1.11 -12.02
C THR A 86 23.43 -1.63 -11.43
N PHE A 87 23.54 -1.65 -10.10
CA PHE A 87 24.71 -2.17 -9.40
C PHE A 87 24.88 -3.67 -9.63
N MET A 88 23.81 -4.46 -9.47
CA MET A 88 23.82 -5.90 -9.75
C MET A 88 24.15 -6.17 -11.22
N SER A 89 23.57 -5.40 -12.13
CA SER A 89 23.79 -5.56 -13.57
C SER A 89 25.25 -5.28 -13.95
N PHE A 90 25.81 -4.21 -13.38
CA PHE A 90 27.20 -3.85 -13.59
C PHE A 90 28.14 -4.92 -13.03
N MET A 91 27.89 -5.43 -11.83
CA MET A 91 28.70 -6.51 -11.25
C MET A 91 28.65 -7.78 -12.09
N SER A 92 27.47 -8.19 -12.54
CA SER A 92 27.33 -9.39 -13.37
C SER A 92 28.03 -9.28 -14.73
N LEU A 93 28.06 -8.08 -15.32
CA LEU A 93 28.87 -7.83 -16.52
C LEU A 93 30.38 -7.97 -16.27
N LEU A 94 30.86 -7.65 -15.07
CA LEU A 94 32.28 -7.77 -14.72
C LEU A 94 32.68 -9.20 -14.35
N THR A 95 31.81 -9.94 -13.67
CA THR A 95 32.10 -11.28 -13.15
C THR A 95 31.59 -12.37 -14.10
N ASP A 96 30.27 -12.49 -14.25
CA ASP A 96 29.61 -13.64 -14.86
C ASP A 96 29.77 -13.64 -16.38
N PHE A 97 29.56 -12.48 -17.01
CA PHE A 97 29.74 -12.33 -18.45
C PHE A 97 31.18 -12.66 -18.88
N ARG A 98 32.17 -12.23 -18.08
CA ARG A 98 33.58 -12.53 -18.32
C ARG A 98 33.90 -14.02 -18.18
N GLN A 99 33.19 -14.72 -17.29
CA GLN A 99 33.29 -16.17 -17.10
C GLN A 99 32.38 -16.99 -18.03
N ARG A 100 31.63 -16.35 -18.94
CA ARG A 100 30.60 -16.98 -19.79
C ARG A 100 29.52 -17.72 -18.98
N LYS A 101 29.18 -17.19 -17.82
CA LYS A 101 28.07 -17.65 -16.99
C LYS A 101 26.89 -16.68 -17.12
N LEU A 102 25.68 -17.22 -17.08
CA LEU A 102 24.46 -16.41 -17.01
C LEU A 102 24.36 -15.79 -15.60
N THR A 103 23.87 -14.56 -15.51
CA THR A 103 23.64 -13.85 -14.23
C THR A 103 22.69 -14.65 -13.33
N TYR A 104 21.65 -15.19 -13.94
CA TYR A 104 20.62 -15.97 -13.29
C TYR A 104 20.57 -17.33 -13.96
N ARG A 105 20.64 -18.39 -13.16
CA ARG A 105 20.49 -19.75 -13.68
C ARG A 105 19.06 -19.92 -14.21
N GLU A 106 18.96 -20.16 -15.50
CA GLU A 106 17.69 -20.32 -16.22
C GLU A 106 17.81 -21.53 -17.14
N TRP A 107 16.76 -22.34 -17.15
CA TRP A 107 16.66 -23.42 -18.12
C TRP A 107 16.12 -22.87 -19.44
N VAL A 108 16.93 -22.98 -20.49
CA VAL A 108 16.54 -22.67 -21.87
C VAL A 108 16.47 -23.96 -22.69
N PRO A 109 15.52 -24.07 -23.63
CA PRO A 109 15.30 -25.30 -24.42
C PRO A 109 16.35 -25.53 -25.52
N TYR A 110 17.45 -24.77 -25.52
CA TYR A 110 18.51 -24.83 -26.52
C TYR A 110 19.89 -24.68 -25.86
N ASP A 111 20.92 -25.28 -26.47
CA ASP A 111 22.30 -25.15 -26.01
C ASP A 111 22.88 -23.78 -26.39
N TYR A 112 23.18 -22.97 -25.38
CA TYR A 112 23.81 -21.65 -25.54
C TYR A 112 25.35 -21.71 -25.57
N SER A 113 25.94 -22.84 -25.96
CA SER A 113 27.40 -23.02 -26.06
C SER A 113 28.06 -22.06 -27.08
N SER A 114 27.31 -21.64 -28.10
CA SER A 114 27.75 -20.62 -29.06
C SER A 114 27.72 -19.22 -28.44
N TYR A 115 28.79 -18.45 -28.66
CA TYR A 115 28.92 -17.09 -28.13
C TYR A 115 27.74 -16.17 -28.54
N MET A 116 27.23 -16.31 -29.76
CA MET A 116 26.11 -15.48 -30.23
C MET A 116 24.82 -15.81 -29.49
N LEU A 117 24.52 -17.09 -29.28
CA LEU A 117 23.35 -17.56 -28.52
C LEU A 117 23.45 -17.18 -27.04
N PHE A 118 24.66 -17.26 -26.47
CA PHE A 118 24.93 -16.78 -25.11
C PHE A 118 24.61 -15.29 -24.99
N CYS A 119 25.12 -14.43 -25.89
CA CYS A 119 24.86 -12.99 -25.87
C CYS A 119 23.37 -12.66 -25.99
N ILE A 120 22.64 -13.34 -26.87
CA ILE A 120 21.19 -13.16 -27.03
C ILE A 120 20.47 -13.52 -25.73
N THR A 121 20.79 -14.68 -25.14
CA THR A 121 20.15 -15.16 -23.91
C THR A 121 20.46 -14.23 -22.73
N TYR A 122 21.71 -13.76 -22.64
CA TYR A 122 22.14 -12.81 -21.62
C TYR A 122 21.37 -11.48 -21.74
N ILE A 123 21.30 -10.87 -22.94
CA ILE A 123 20.54 -9.63 -23.18
C ILE A 123 19.06 -9.83 -22.84
N HIS A 124 18.48 -10.96 -23.23
CA HIS A 124 17.10 -11.31 -22.89
C HIS A 124 16.87 -11.34 -21.36
N GLN A 125 17.78 -11.94 -20.59
CA GLN A 125 17.69 -11.95 -19.13
C GLN A 125 17.73 -10.54 -18.52
N PHE A 126 18.59 -9.66 -19.02
CA PHE A 126 18.65 -8.26 -18.55
C PHE A 126 17.36 -7.50 -18.84
N ILE A 127 16.80 -7.66 -20.04
CA ILE A 127 15.55 -6.99 -20.42
C ILE A 127 14.39 -7.54 -19.58
N SER A 128 14.30 -8.85 -19.40
CA SER A 128 13.24 -9.50 -18.62
C SER A 128 13.26 -9.08 -17.15
N THR A 129 14.44 -9.04 -16.54
CA THR A 129 14.59 -8.62 -15.13
C THR A 129 14.34 -7.14 -14.92
N PHE A 130 14.78 -6.28 -15.86
CA PHE A 130 14.44 -4.86 -15.86
C PHE A 130 12.94 -4.62 -15.95
N TYR A 131 12.27 -5.37 -16.84
CA TYR A 131 10.82 -5.32 -16.98
C TYR A 131 10.12 -5.74 -15.67
N CYS A 132 10.53 -6.86 -15.07
CA CYS A 132 9.97 -7.32 -13.78
C CYS A 132 10.18 -6.29 -12.66
N ALA A 133 11.37 -5.70 -12.55
CA ALA A 133 11.66 -4.65 -11.57
C ALA A 133 10.76 -3.42 -11.77
N SER A 134 10.59 -2.98 -13.02
CA SER A 134 9.74 -1.83 -13.37
C SER A 134 8.27 -2.08 -13.02
N VAL A 135 7.78 -3.29 -13.32
CA VAL A 135 6.43 -3.75 -13.00
C VAL A 135 6.17 -3.73 -11.50
N ASN A 136 7.10 -4.27 -10.70
CA ASN A 136 6.97 -4.27 -9.24
C ASN A 136 6.89 -2.84 -8.71
N VAL A 137 7.83 -1.97 -9.10
CA VAL A 137 7.84 -0.57 -8.67
C VAL A 137 6.54 0.14 -9.06
N ALA A 138 6.05 -0.04 -10.27
CA ALA A 138 4.81 0.57 -10.72
C ALA A 138 3.59 0.10 -9.90
N CYS A 139 3.48 -1.20 -9.63
CA CYS A 139 2.37 -1.76 -8.85
C CYS A 139 2.42 -1.29 -7.39
N ASP A 140 3.59 -1.37 -6.76
CA ASP A 140 3.75 -1.03 -5.35
C ASP A 140 3.50 0.46 -5.09
N THR A 141 4.01 1.32 -5.97
CA THR A 141 3.80 2.78 -5.87
C THR A 141 2.34 3.17 -6.11
N LEU A 142 1.63 2.49 -7.01
CA LEU A 142 0.20 2.68 -7.20
C LEU A 142 -0.60 2.31 -5.95
N ILE A 143 -0.36 1.12 -5.38
CA ILE A 143 -1.06 0.66 -4.16
C ILE A 143 -0.78 1.63 -3.01
N CYS A 144 0.47 2.03 -2.83
CA CYS A 144 0.86 3.03 -1.83
C CYS A 144 0.19 4.39 -2.06
N GLY A 145 0.03 4.80 -3.31
CA GLY A 145 -0.72 6.00 -3.70
C GLY A 145 -2.17 5.93 -3.22
N PHE A 146 -2.87 4.82 -3.49
CA PHE A 146 -4.24 4.63 -3.00
C PHE A 146 -4.35 4.64 -1.48
N LEU A 147 -3.43 3.96 -0.77
CA LEU A 147 -3.36 4.00 0.70
C LEU A 147 -3.18 5.43 1.22
N MET A 148 -2.30 6.21 0.60
CA MET A 148 -2.09 7.61 0.96
C MET A 148 -3.28 8.51 0.61
N HIS A 149 -4.03 8.22 -0.45
CA HIS A 149 -5.28 8.92 -0.73
C HIS A 149 -6.36 8.59 0.30
N VAL A 150 -6.44 7.35 0.82
CA VAL A 150 -7.31 7.03 1.96
C VAL A 150 -6.92 7.87 3.18
N TYR A 151 -5.63 7.97 3.50
CA TYR A 151 -5.13 8.84 4.57
C TYR A 151 -5.52 10.31 4.32
N CYS A 152 -5.35 10.81 3.09
CA CYS A 152 -5.71 12.18 2.71
C CYS A 152 -7.19 12.46 2.96
N GLN A 153 -8.08 11.52 2.64
CA GLN A 153 -9.52 11.70 2.85
C GLN A 153 -9.89 11.77 4.35
N ILE A 154 -9.16 11.07 5.22
CA ILE A 154 -9.33 11.20 6.67
C ILE A 154 -8.89 12.60 7.14
N GLU A 155 -7.78 13.13 6.62
CA GLU A 155 -7.30 14.48 6.95
C GLU A 155 -8.23 15.59 6.42
N ILE A 156 -8.77 15.43 5.21
CA ILE A 156 -9.80 16.33 4.65
C ILE A 156 -11.06 16.31 5.50
N LEU A 157 -11.51 15.13 5.94
CA LEU A 157 -12.68 15.01 6.82
C LEU A 157 -12.45 15.72 8.16
N GLU A 158 -11.29 15.52 8.77
CA GLU A 158 -10.91 16.20 10.02
C GLU A 158 -10.96 17.73 9.85
N HIS A 159 -10.39 18.23 8.74
CA HIS A 159 -10.40 19.65 8.41
C HIS A 159 -11.83 20.19 8.23
N ARG A 160 -12.66 19.48 7.47
CA ARG A 160 -14.08 19.83 7.26
C ARG A 160 -14.85 19.85 8.58
N LEU A 161 -14.63 18.88 9.46
CA LEU A 161 -15.27 18.83 10.77
C LEU A 161 -14.87 20.05 11.61
N LYS A 162 -13.57 20.34 11.75
CA LYS A 162 -13.10 21.53 12.49
C LYS A 162 -13.72 22.82 11.95
N LYS A 163 -13.76 22.99 10.62
CA LYS A 163 -14.34 24.16 9.97
C LYS A 163 -15.84 24.34 10.21
N ILE A 164 -16.63 23.25 10.16
CA ILE A 164 -18.08 23.32 10.43
C ILE A 164 -18.33 23.69 11.90
N LEU A 165 -17.48 23.21 12.81
CA LEU A 165 -17.63 23.46 14.24
C LEU A 165 -17.18 24.87 14.66
N ASP A 166 -16.24 25.49 13.94
CA ASP A 166 -15.81 26.87 14.18
C ASP A 166 -16.74 27.93 13.56
N ASN A 167 -17.45 27.62 12.47
CA ASN A 167 -18.35 28.55 11.77
C ASN A 167 -19.84 28.24 12.02
N GLN A 168 -20.36 28.55 13.22
CA GLN A 168 -21.80 28.45 13.53
C GLN A 168 -22.70 29.25 12.55
N SER A 169 -22.19 30.33 11.94
CA SER A 169 -22.92 31.19 11.00
C SER A 169 -23.11 30.57 9.60
N ILE A 170 -22.13 29.81 9.09
CA ILE A 170 -22.22 29.11 7.79
C ILE A 170 -23.16 27.91 7.90
N LEU A 171 -23.13 27.21 9.04
CA LEU A 171 -24.12 26.18 9.37
C LEU A 171 -25.54 26.74 9.21
N ARG A 172 -25.80 27.93 9.78
CA ARG A 172 -27.10 28.64 9.69
C ARG A 172 -27.50 29.02 8.25
N SER A 173 -26.54 29.40 7.40
CA SER A 173 -26.78 29.77 6.00
C SER A 173 -27.09 28.55 5.11
N CYS A 174 -26.35 27.45 5.27
CA CYS A 174 -26.61 26.20 4.56
C CYS A 174 -27.94 25.56 4.99
N ILE A 175 -28.30 25.68 6.28
CA ILE A 175 -29.63 25.32 6.80
C ILE A 175 -30.73 26.16 6.13
N ARG A 176 -30.54 27.48 5.98
CA ARG A 176 -31.53 28.36 5.36
C ARG A 176 -31.72 28.07 3.87
N HIS A 177 -30.64 27.77 3.14
CA HIS A 177 -30.72 27.42 1.73
C HIS A 177 -31.35 26.04 1.50
N HIS A 178 -31.08 25.06 2.39
CA HIS A 178 -31.69 23.75 2.32
C HIS A 178 -33.16 23.78 2.79
N ASN A 179 -33.51 24.60 3.78
CA ASN A 179 -34.91 24.85 4.17
C ASN A 179 -35.72 25.50 3.04
N ASN A 180 -35.13 26.37 2.20
CA ASN A 180 -35.84 26.91 1.03
C ASN A 180 -36.08 25.86 -0.07
N ILE A 181 -35.18 24.86 -0.19
CA ILE A 181 -35.33 23.72 -1.12
C ILE A 181 -36.25 22.64 -0.51
N PHE A 182 -36.33 22.55 0.82
CA PHE A 182 -37.23 21.63 1.52
C PHE A 182 -38.63 22.22 1.74
N GLU A 183 -38.82 23.54 1.86
CA GLU A 183 -40.16 24.15 1.89
C GLU A 183 -40.91 23.92 0.58
N SER A 184 -40.21 23.90 -0.56
CA SER A 184 -40.81 23.53 -1.86
C SER A 184 -41.17 22.04 -1.96
N VAL A 185 -40.62 21.17 -1.10
CA VAL A 185 -40.93 19.73 -1.00
C VAL A 185 -41.92 19.43 0.15
N ILE A 186 -41.89 20.20 1.24
CA ILE A 186 -42.75 20.07 2.44
C ILE A 186 -44.13 20.69 2.20
N PHE A 187 -44.28 21.64 1.26
CA PHE A 187 -45.62 22.06 0.79
C PHE A 187 -46.46 20.88 0.27
N PHE A 188 -45.83 19.76 -0.11
CA PHE A 188 -46.50 18.53 -0.51
C PHE A 188 -46.82 17.56 0.64
N ASN A 189 -46.26 17.73 1.83
CA ASN A 189 -46.45 16.77 2.92
C ASN A 189 -46.59 17.51 4.27
N ASN A 190 -47.83 17.88 4.58
CA ASN A 190 -48.20 18.48 5.85
C ASN A 190 -47.83 17.56 7.01
N ASN A 191 -46.89 18.02 7.84
CA ASN A 191 -46.72 17.77 9.28
C ASN A 191 -45.27 17.53 9.70
N VAL A 192 -44.36 18.52 9.54
CA VAL A 192 -43.19 18.64 10.42
C VAL A 192 -42.83 20.12 10.61
N THR A 193 -43.31 20.72 11.68
CA THR A 193 -42.93 22.06 12.15
C THR A 193 -41.83 21.97 13.20
N ASP A 194 -40.57 21.74 12.80
CA ASP A 194 -39.45 22.17 13.66
C ASP A 194 -38.12 22.29 12.88
N VAL A 195 -37.64 23.53 12.74
CA VAL A 195 -36.35 23.87 12.14
C VAL A 195 -35.19 23.23 12.91
N HIS A 196 -35.38 22.87 14.19
CA HIS A 196 -34.37 22.19 15.00
C HIS A 196 -34.20 20.69 14.65
N THR A 197 -35.24 20.02 14.14
CA THR A 197 -35.17 18.61 13.71
C THR A 197 -34.48 18.46 12.35
N CYS A 198 -34.65 19.43 11.43
CA CYS A 198 -33.95 19.47 10.14
C CYS A 198 -32.41 19.57 10.30
N ASN A 199 -31.94 20.39 11.23
CA ASN A 199 -30.50 20.55 11.52
C ASN A 199 -29.87 19.25 12.06
N PHE A 200 -30.63 18.48 12.84
CA PHE A 200 -30.23 17.21 13.43
C PHE A 200 -30.07 16.10 12.37
N VAL A 201 -31.02 16.01 11.42
CA VAL A 201 -30.95 15.03 10.33
C VAL A 201 -29.84 15.38 9.36
N PHE A 202 -29.69 16.64 8.94
CA PHE A 202 -28.69 17.03 7.94
C PHE A 202 -27.25 16.81 8.43
N PHE A 203 -26.85 17.33 9.60
CA PHE A 203 -25.48 17.19 10.10
C PHE A 203 -25.14 15.73 10.42
N GLY A 204 -26.07 15.01 11.06
CA GLY A 204 -25.94 13.57 11.31
C GLY A 204 -25.83 12.76 10.03
N HIS A 205 -26.63 13.08 9.00
CA HIS A 205 -26.65 12.36 7.72
C HIS A 205 -25.44 12.69 6.85
N LEU A 206 -25.00 13.95 6.77
CA LEU A 206 -23.82 14.36 5.98
C LEU A 206 -22.53 13.74 6.51
N VAL A 207 -22.34 13.77 7.84
CA VAL A 207 -21.15 13.18 8.45
C VAL A 207 -21.22 11.64 8.41
N LYS A 208 -22.41 11.05 8.61
CA LYS A 208 -22.61 9.59 8.49
C LYS A 208 -22.40 9.10 7.05
N GLN A 209 -22.92 9.81 6.04
CA GLN A 209 -22.74 9.49 4.63
C GLN A 209 -21.28 9.64 4.20
N ARG A 210 -20.64 10.77 4.50
CA ARG A 210 -19.23 10.98 4.15
C ARG A 210 -18.33 9.98 4.85
N LYS A 211 -18.63 9.64 6.11
CA LYS A 211 -17.90 8.61 6.84
C LYS A 211 -18.04 7.22 6.25
N PHE A 212 -19.27 6.84 5.95
CA PHE A 212 -19.56 5.60 5.28
C PHE A 212 -18.86 5.52 3.92
N LEU A 213 -18.80 6.62 3.16
CA LEU A 213 -18.21 6.63 1.83
C LEU A 213 -16.68 6.48 1.85
N TYR A 214 -15.96 7.15 2.74
CA TYR A 214 -14.50 6.95 2.81
C TYR A 214 -14.13 5.59 3.43
N CYS A 215 -14.91 5.06 4.38
CA CYS A 215 -14.74 3.68 4.86
C CYS A 215 -15.01 2.67 3.74
N ARG A 216 -16.02 2.92 2.89
CA ARG A 216 -16.31 2.10 1.70
C ARG A 216 -15.19 2.19 0.68
N PHE A 217 -14.60 3.36 0.46
CA PHE A 217 -13.43 3.54 -0.40
C PHE A 217 -12.22 2.77 0.15
N ALA A 218 -11.91 2.92 1.44
CA ALA A 218 -10.84 2.15 2.10
C ALA A 218 -11.08 0.64 2.01
N TYR A 219 -12.32 0.19 2.20
CA TYR A 219 -12.70 -1.21 2.04
C TYR A 219 -12.54 -1.70 0.60
N LEU A 220 -12.92 -0.90 -0.40
CA LEU A 220 -12.77 -1.25 -1.81
C LEU A 220 -11.27 -1.36 -2.18
N VAL A 221 -10.45 -0.41 -1.74
CA VAL A 221 -8.99 -0.46 -1.90
C VAL A 221 -8.43 -1.72 -1.21
N ASN A 222 -8.85 -2.01 0.02
CA ASN A 222 -8.39 -3.20 0.74
C ASN A 222 -8.81 -4.48 0.01
N ALA A 223 -10.06 -4.61 -0.41
CA ALA A 223 -10.57 -5.79 -1.10
C ALA A 223 -9.84 -6.06 -2.43
N LYS A 224 -9.47 -4.99 -3.15
CA LYS A 224 -8.80 -5.09 -4.45
C LYS A 224 -7.32 -5.40 -4.37
N PHE A 225 -6.63 -4.84 -3.38
CA PHE A 225 -5.17 -4.99 -3.26
C PHE A 225 -4.75 -5.96 -2.15
N SER A 226 -5.66 -6.43 -1.29
CA SER A 226 -5.35 -7.36 -0.20
C SER A 226 -4.69 -8.65 -0.69
N GLN A 227 -5.10 -9.17 -1.84
CA GLN A 227 -4.50 -10.39 -2.39
C GLN A 227 -3.07 -10.16 -2.85
N ILE A 228 -2.80 -9.02 -3.51
CA ILE A 228 -1.45 -8.64 -3.93
C ILE A 228 -0.54 -8.47 -2.71
N ILE A 229 -0.99 -7.69 -1.72
CA ILE A 229 -0.17 -7.41 -0.53
C ILE A 229 0.07 -8.69 0.27
N GLY A 230 -0.95 -9.55 0.42
CA GLY A 230 -0.80 -10.83 1.14
C GLY A 230 0.22 -11.77 0.48
N LEU A 231 0.12 -11.95 -0.84
CA LEU A 231 1.07 -12.78 -1.58
C LEU A 231 2.49 -12.19 -1.56
N GLN A 232 2.61 -10.87 -1.65
CA GLN A 232 3.89 -10.17 -1.50
C GLN A 232 4.54 -10.48 -0.15
N PHE A 233 3.78 -10.40 0.95
CA PHE A 233 4.30 -10.69 2.29
C PHE A 233 4.83 -12.12 2.40
N ILE A 234 4.07 -13.11 1.91
CA ILE A 234 4.47 -14.52 1.99
C ILE A 234 5.76 -14.74 1.20
N ILE A 235 5.81 -14.27 -0.05
CA ILE A 235 6.96 -14.51 -0.92
C ILE A 235 8.18 -13.74 -0.45
N SER A 236 8.04 -12.49 -0.04
CA SER A 236 9.15 -11.72 0.55
C SER A 236 9.70 -12.40 1.81
N THR A 237 8.86 -12.99 2.66
CA THR A 237 9.32 -13.71 3.87
C THR A 237 10.14 -14.95 3.50
N LEU A 238 9.70 -15.73 2.52
CA LEU A 238 10.43 -16.90 2.02
C LEU A 238 11.80 -16.51 1.42
N ILE A 239 11.81 -15.43 0.63
CA ILE A 239 13.04 -14.89 0.02
C ILE A 239 14.01 -14.38 1.10
N ILE A 240 13.53 -13.59 2.06
CA ILE A 240 14.39 -13.07 3.14
C ILE A 240 14.98 -14.20 3.97
N CYS A 241 14.18 -15.22 4.33
CA CYS A 241 14.66 -16.40 5.04
C CYS A 241 15.78 -17.12 4.26
N SER A 242 15.56 -17.33 2.97
CA SER A 242 16.50 -18.01 2.08
C SER A 242 17.82 -17.22 1.92
N ASN A 243 17.72 -15.90 1.74
CA ASN A 243 18.88 -15.02 1.61
C ASN A 243 19.69 -14.93 2.89
N LEU A 244 19.03 -14.86 4.06
CA LEU A 244 19.72 -14.85 5.36
C LEU A 244 20.50 -16.16 5.57
N TYR A 245 19.94 -17.29 5.15
CA TYR A 245 20.64 -18.57 5.18
C TYR A 245 21.87 -18.57 4.27
N GLN A 246 21.75 -18.13 3.02
CA GLN A 246 22.88 -18.02 2.10
C GLN A 246 23.98 -17.09 2.63
N LEU A 247 23.61 -15.92 3.18
CA LEU A 247 24.55 -14.96 3.77
C LEU A 247 25.35 -15.54 4.93
N SER A 248 24.77 -16.44 5.71
CA SER A 248 25.46 -17.11 6.81
C SER A 248 26.46 -18.17 6.36
N GLN A 249 26.28 -18.76 5.18
CA GLN A 249 27.14 -19.82 4.67
C GLN A 249 28.26 -19.27 3.77
N SER A 250 28.03 -18.13 3.11
CA SER A 250 29.02 -17.49 2.26
C SER A 250 30.12 -16.78 3.05
N SER A 251 31.38 -16.91 2.63
CA SER A 251 32.42 -15.93 3.01
C SER A 251 32.03 -14.56 2.44
N LEU A 252 32.35 -13.46 3.14
CA LEU A 252 32.03 -12.10 2.72
C LEU A 252 32.73 -11.77 1.39
N ASN A 253 32.07 -12.09 0.28
CA ASN A 253 32.54 -11.90 -1.09
C ASN A 253 31.66 -10.86 -1.80
N THR A 254 31.97 -10.57 -3.07
CA THR A 254 31.19 -9.66 -3.92
C THR A 254 29.72 -10.08 -4.07
N ASP A 255 29.46 -11.39 -4.10
CA ASP A 255 28.11 -11.94 -4.25
C ASP A 255 27.25 -11.69 -3.00
N SER A 256 27.88 -11.71 -1.81
CA SER A 256 27.25 -11.37 -0.53
C SER A 256 26.79 -9.90 -0.49
N ILE A 257 27.54 -8.98 -1.13
CA ILE A 257 27.16 -7.55 -1.22
C ILE A 257 25.88 -7.40 -2.04
N GLY A 258 25.79 -8.10 -3.18
CA GLY A 258 24.58 -8.12 -4.01
C GLY A 258 23.37 -8.67 -3.23
N LEU A 259 23.56 -9.77 -2.51
CA LEU A 259 22.53 -10.42 -1.71
C LEU A 259 22.03 -9.56 -0.53
N ILE A 260 22.93 -8.82 0.14
CA ILE A 260 22.58 -7.83 1.16
C ILE A 260 21.76 -6.70 0.54
N GLY A 261 22.22 -6.13 -0.57
CA GLY A 261 21.51 -5.05 -1.28
C GLY A 261 20.10 -5.47 -1.71
N PHE A 262 19.96 -6.69 -2.23
CA PHE A 262 18.67 -7.26 -2.59
C PHE A 262 17.75 -7.42 -1.37
N THR A 263 18.26 -7.97 -0.27
CA THR A 263 17.51 -8.15 0.98
C THR A 263 17.02 -6.81 1.53
N CYS A 264 17.84 -5.75 1.47
CA CYS A 264 17.44 -4.39 1.84
C CYS A 264 16.29 -3.85 0.96
N CYS A 265 16.30 -4.15 -0.35
CA CYS A 265 15.21 -3.76 -1.26
C CYS A 265 13.89 -4.44 -0.87
N MET A 266 13.92 -5.76 -0.65
CA MET A 266 12.74 -6.55 -0.25
C MET A 266 12.17 -6.10 1.09
N LEU A 267 13.05 -5.80 2.06
CA LEU A 267 12.63 -5.26 3.36
C LEU A 267 11.99 -3.89 3.22
N THR A 268 12.53 -3.02 2.35
CA THR A 268 11.97 -1.70 2.08
C THR A 268 10.58 -1.81 1.44
N GLU A 269 10.38 -2.74 0.50
CA GLU A 269 9.08 -2.99 -0.14
C GLU A 269 8.00 -3.32 0.90
N ILE A 270 8.25 -4.29 1.79
CA ILE A 270 7.31 -4.65 2.86
C ILE A 270 7.11 -3.49 3.84
N PHE A 271 8.21 -2.84 4.25
CA PHE A 271 8.18 -1.76 5.21
C PHE A 271 7.27 -0.61 4.75
N ILE A 272 7.33 -0.25 3.47
CA ILE A 272 6.50 0.81 2.90
C ILE A 272 5.00 0.49 3.07
N TYR A 273 4.58 -0.75 2.80
CA TYR A 273 3.20 -1.19 3.03
C TYR A 273 2.76 -1.07 4.48
N CYS A 274 3.59 -1.59 5.40
CA CYS A 274 3.31 -1.51 6.84
C CYS A 274 3.28 -0.07 7.35
N TRP A 275 4.17 0.79 6.85
CA TRP A 275 4.27 2.18 7.24
C TRP A 275 3.01 2.98 6.85
N PHE A 276 2.53 2.81 5.61
CA PHE A 276 1.31 3.48 5.17
C PHE A 276 0.06 2.92 5.85
N GLY A 277 -0.04 1.59 6.01
CA GLY A 277 -1.13 0.97 6.78
C GLY A 277 -1.18 1.48 8.23
N HIS A 278 -0.03 1.56 8.90
CA HIS A 278 0.07 2.11 10.25
C HIS A 278 -0.33 3.60 10.31
N LYS A 279 0.07 4.42 9.33
CA LYS A 279 -0.34 5.83 9.25
C LYS A 279 -1.86 5.98 9.13
N ILE A 280 -2.51 5.18 8.29
CA ILE A 280 -3.98 5.20 8.14
C ILE A 280 -4.64 4.79 9.46
N LYS A 281 -4.18 3.70 10.08
CA LYS A 281 -4.69 3.21 11.37
C LYS A 281 -4.59 4.30 12.43
N SER A 282 -3.41 4.86 12.62
CA SER A 282 -3.15 5.92 13.60
C SER A 282 -4.03 7.16 13.35
N LYS A 283 -4.08 7.63 12.10
CA LYS A 283 -4.89 8.81 11.74
C LYS A 283 -6.39 8.58 11.93
N SER A 284 -6.88 7.36 11.67
CA SER A 284 -8.28 7.02 11.86
C SER A 284 -8.72 7.10 13.32
N VAL A 285 -7.85 6.70 14.26
CA VAL A 285 -8.10 6.81 15.71
C VAL A 285 -7.97 8.25 16.18
N GLN A 286 -6.92 8.97 15.74
CA GLN A 286 -6.70 10.39 16.07
C GLN A 286 -7.85 11.30 15.65
N LEU A 287 -8.65 10.90 14.66
CA LEU A 287 -9.86 11.63 14.28
C LEU A 287 -10.85 11.72 15.46
N ALA A 288 -10.93 10.68 16.31
CA ALA A 288 -11.78 10.69 17.50
C ALA A 288 -11.32 11.76 18.51
N ASP A 289 -10.01 11.80 18.78
CA ASP A 289 -9.40 12.77 19.69
C ASP A 289 -9.53 14.20 19.16
N SER A 290 -9.35 14.37 17.85
CA SER A 290 -9.51 15.64 17.16
C SER A 290 -10.93 16.17 17.26
N VAL A 291 -11.93 15.28 17.22
CA VAL A 291 -13.34 15.62 17.45
C VAL A 291 -13.61 15.93 18.92
N PHE A 292 -12.97 15.21 19.86
CA PHE A 292 -13.11 15.44 21.30
C PHE A 292 -12.61 16.81 21.74
N GLN A 293 -11.49 17.27 21.18
CA GLN A 293 -10.83 18.53 21.52
C GLN A 293 -11.63 19.77 21.09
N ILE A 294 -12.69 19.58 20.32
CA ILE A 294 -13.54 20.69 19.89
C ILE A 294 -14.35 21.21 21.10
N LYS A 295 -14.74 22.48 21.12
CA LYS A 295 -15.57 23.10 22.17
C LYS A 295 -17.03 22.61 22.15
N TRP A 296 -17.23 21.29 22.08
CA TRP A 296 -18.53 20.61 22.03
C TRP A 296 -19.42 20.84 23.26
N PRO A 297 -18.93 21.14 24.49
CA PRO A 297 -19.81 21.43 25.63
C PRO A 297 -20.73 22.64 25.41
N ILE A 298 -20.30 23.61 24.58
CA ILE A 298 -21.02 24.85 24.28
C ILE A 298 -22.02 24.64 23.11
N MET A 299 -21.99 23.48 22.46
CA MET A 299 -22.83 23.18 21.31
C MET A 299 -24.24 22.71 21.70
N SER A 300 -25.18 22.80 20.75
CA SER A 300 -26.53 22.30 20.93
C SER A 300 -26.53 20.79 21.20
N ASN A 301 -27.50 20.29 21.98
CA ASN A 301 -27.60 18.86 22.31
C ASN A 301 -27.66 17.95 21.07
N ASN A 302 -28.17 18.45 19.95
CA ASN A 302 -28.25 17.74 18.68
C ASN A 302 -26.87 17.52 18.05
N VAL A 303 -26.00 18.54 18.09
CA VAL A 303 -24.61 18.45 17.63
C VAL A 303 -23.81 17.56 18.56
N LYS A 304 -24.01 17.67 19.89
CA LYS A 304 -23.39 16.78 20.88
C LYS A 304 -23.69 15.31 20.61
N ARG A 305 -24.97 14.93 20.39
CA ARG A 305 -25.36 13.55 20.05
C ARG A 305 -24.69 13.07 18.76
N SER A 306 -24.63 13.91 17.72
CA SER A 306 -23.98 13.56 16.45
C SER A 306 -22.47 13.34 16.61
N LEU A 307 -21.79 14.22 17.36
CA LEU A 307 -20.37 14.09 17.70
C LEU A 307 -20.09 12.80 18.47
N LEU A 308 -20.92 12.45 19.45
CA LEU A 308 -20.79 11.20 20.19
C LEU A 308 -20.91 9.97 19.28
N ILE A 309 -21.82 9.97 18.30
CA ILE A 309 -21.92 8.89 17.31
C ILE A 309 -20.66 8.81 16.44
N ILE A 310 -20.13 9.96 16.01
CA ILE A 310 -18.91 10.03 15.21
C ILE A 310 -17.74 9.48 16.00
N MET A 311 -17.53 9.97 17.22
CA MET A 311 -16.50 9.53 18.16
C MET A 311 -16.59 8.03 18.43
N LYS A 312 -17.78 7.53 18.77
CA LYS A 312 -17.98 6.09 19.02
C LYS A 312 -17.63 5.23 17.81
N ARG A 313 -17.91 5.72 16.61
CA ARG A 313 -17.55 5.05 15.35
C ARG A 313 -16.10 5.28 14.91
N THR A 314 -15.39 6.32 15.37
CA THR A 314 -13.96 6.56 15.00
C THR A 314 -13.02 5.79 15.91
N ILE A 315 -13.51 5.34 17.06
CA ILE A 315 -12.77 4.43 17.95
C ILE A 315 -12.46 3.09 17.25
N THR A 316 -13.30 2.63 16.31
CA THR A 316 -12.96 1.48 15.47
C THR A 316 -11.97 1.91 14.40
N PRO A 317 -10.70 1.46 14.45
CA PRO A 317 -9.68 1.88 13.52
C PRO A 317 -9.97 1.35 12.10
N ILE A 318 -9.48 2.09 11.10
CA ILE A 318 -9.42 1.58 9.74
C ILE A 318 -8.10 0.84 9.60
N GLU A 319 -8.20 -0.48 9.57
CA GLU A 319 -7.07 -1.38 9.42
C GLU A 319 -7.19 -2.13 8.11
N PHE A 320 -6.13 -2.04 7.31
CA PHE A 320 -6.00 -2.85 6.10
C PHE A 320 -5.50 -4.23 6.51
N THR A 321 -6.24 -5.26 6.13
CA THR A 321 -5.94 -6.64 6.46
C THR A 321 -5.82 -7.47 5.19
N THR A 322 -4.85 -8.37 5.19
CA THR A 322 -4.60 -9.32 4.10
C THR A 322 -4.96 -10.72 4.55
N ALA A 323 -5.67 -11.46 3.68
CA ALA A 323 -6.21 -12.79 3.98
C ALA A 323 -7.01 -12.88 5.30
N HIS A 324 -7.60 -11.76 5.74
CA HIS A 324 -8.28 -11.60 7.04
C HIS A 324 -7.45 -11.90 8.30
N ILE A 325 -6.14 -12.16 8.17
CA ILE A 325 -5.27 -12.59 9.30
C ILE A 325 -4.14 -11.58 9.55
N ILE A 326 -3.51 -11.05 8.49
CA ILE A 326 -2.33 -10.18 8.62
C ILE A 326 -2.71 -8.73 8.43
N SER A 327 -2.58 -7.93 9.49
CA SER A 327 -2.82 -6.49 9.46
C SER A 327 -1.60 -5.72 8.93
N LEU A 328 -1.82 -4.71 8.09
CA LEU A 328 -0.75 -3.84 7.59
C LEU A 328 -0.34 -2.81 8.65
N ASN A 329 0.56 -3.21 9.54
CA ASN A 329 1.09 -2.35 10.60
C ASN A 329 2.56 -2.68 10.92
N LEU A 330 3.20 -1.82 11.69
CA LEU A 330 4.62 -1.98 12.06
C LEU A 330 4.87 -3.22 12.93
N ASP A 331 3.90 -3.63 13.75
CA ASP A 331 4.01 -4.85 14.56
C ASP A 331 4.11 -6.12 13.69
N SER A 332 3.37 -6.14 12.58
CA SER A 332 3.42 -7.24 11.60
C SER A 332 4.76 -7.24 10.85
N PHE A 333 5.34 -6.07 10.57
CA PHE A 333 6.70 -5.98 10.01
C PHE A 333 7.75 -6.56 10.98
N VAL A 334 7.67 -6.22 12.27
CA VAL A 334 8.57 -6.77 13.29
C VAL A 334 8.37 -8.28 13.44
N THR A 335 7.12 -8.76 13.39
CA THR A 335 6.82 -10.19 13.43
C THR A 335 7.42 -10.92 12.22
N LEU A 336 7.36 -10.32 11.03
CA LEU A 336 8.00 -10.86 9.83
C LEU A 336 9.52 -10.97 9.98
N LEU A 337 10.17 -9.94 10.52
CA LEU A 337 11.62 -9.98 10.79
C LEU A 337 11.98 -11.09 11.78
N LYS A 338 11.22 -11.21 12.88
CA LYS A 338 11.42 -12.25 13.90
C LYS A 338 11.23 -13.64 13.32
N THR A 339 10.15 -13.86 12.57
CA THR A 339 9.86 -15.18 11.94
C THR A 339 10.93 -15.56 10.92
N SER A 340 11.39 -14.61 10.10
CA SER A 340 12.50 -14.83 9.15
C SER A 340 13.79 -15.22 9.87
N TYR A 341 14.13 -14.52 10.96
CA TYR A 341 15.31 -14.83 11.77
C TYR A 341 15.18 -16.18 12.49
N SER A 342 14.01 -16.51 13.04
CA SER A 342 13.74 -17.79 13.67
C SER A 342 13.89 -18.95 12.66
N ALA A 343 13.31 -18.81 11.46
CA ALA A 343 13.43 -19.81 10.40
C ALA A 343 14.89 -19.99 9.96
N TYR A 344 15.62 -18.88 9.78
CA TYR A 344 17.07 -18.90 9.55
C TYR A 344 17.81 -19.68 10.65
N SER A 345 17.58 -19.37 11.94
CA SER A 345 18.28 -20.03 13.04
C SER A 345 18.02 -21.54 13.11
N LEU A 346 16.82 -21.97 12.70
CA LEU A 346 16.44 -23.37 12.63
C LEU A 346 17.17 -24.08 11.47
N LEU A 347 17.25 -23.45 10.30
CA LEU A 347 17.99 -23.99 9.15
C LEU A 347 19.48 -24.17 9.47
N VAL A 348 20.10 -23.21 10.16
CA VAL A 348 21.50 -23.31 10.59
C VAL A 348 21.69 -24.50 11.54
N ARG A 349 20.83 -24.65 12.56
CA ARG A 349 20.91 -25.76 13.52
C ARG A 349 20.70 -27.14 12.90
N ILE A 350 19.88 -27.24 11.85
CA ILE A 350 19.67 -28.50 11.13
C ILE A 350 20.94 -28.91 10.37
N LYS A 351 21.70 -27.95 9.83
CA LYS A 351 22.95 -28.22 9.11
C LYS A 351 24.10 -28.61 10.04
N GLU A 352 24.10 -28.12 11.27
CA GLU A 352 25.13 -28.46 12.27
C GLU A 352 24.99 -29.87 12.86
N LYS A 353 23.86 -30.55 12.61
CA LYS A 353 23.63 -31.96 12.96
C LYS A 353 23.84 -32.85 11.75
#